data_AF-A0A6L8GHM5-F1
#
_entry.id   AF-A0A6L8GHM5-F1
#
_cell.length_a   1.000
_cell.length_b   1.000
_cell.length_c   1.000
_cell.angle_alpha   90.00
_cell.angle_beta   90.00
_cell.angle_gamma   90.00
#
_symmetry.space_group_name_H-M   'P 1'
#
loop_
_entity.id
_entity.type
_entity.pdbx_description
1 polymer ?
#
loop_
_entity_poly.entity_id
_entity_poly.type
_entity_poly.pdbx_seq_one_letter_code
_entity_poly.pdbx_strand_id
1 'polypeptide(L)'
;MTVPTSDIDFFSDDVIKDPFPVYAELRELGPVVYMARNDLYLVARYKEVSEVLQQPLRFVSSRGVSPIPKLNEILVGSTLNSDPPIHDETRAVTSEPLLPGS
;
A
#
# COMPACT_ATOMS: atom_id res chain seq x y z
N MET A 1 -12.48 9.71 -18.45
CA MET A 1 -11.48 8.66 -18.71
C MET A 1 -11.89 7.42 -17.93
N THR A 2 -11.84 6.25 -18.55
CA THR A 2 -12.13 4.95 -17.91
C THR A 2 -10.86 4.38 -17.29
N VAL A 3 -10.94 3.87 -16.05
CA VAL A 3 -9.81 3.18 -15.40
C VAL A 3 -9.68 1.78 -16.01
N PRO A 4 -8.48 1.36 -16.48
CA PRO A 4 -8.28 0.01 -16.98
C PRO A 4 -8.53 -1.01 -15.86
N THR A 5 -9.13 -2.14 -16.21
CA THR A 5 -9.43 -3.24 -15.27
C THR A 5 -8.58 -4.45 -15.62
N SER A 6 -8.05 -5.13 -14.60
CA SER A 6 -7.30 -6.38 -14.73
C SER A 6 -7.93 -7.46 -13.85
N ASP A 7 -8.01 -8.67 -14.40
CA ASP A 7 -8.47 -9.87 -13.70
C ASP A 7 -7.31 -10.75 -13.20
N ILE A 8 -6.06 -10.24 -13.24
CA ILE A 8 -4.88 -10.95 -12.75
C ILE A 8 -5.05 -11.24 -11.26
N ASP A 9 -4.77 -12.49 -10.86
CA ASP A 9 -4.68 -12.87 -9.46
C ASP A 9 -3.33 -12.48 -8.87
N PHE A 10 -3.25 -11.24 -8.39
CA PHE A 10 -2.01 -10.62 -7.93
C PHE A 10 -1.36 -11.34 -6.73
N PHE A 11 -2.14 -12.08 -5.95
CA PHE A 11 -1.67 -12.80 -4.77
C PHE A 11 -1.53 -14.32 -4.99
N SER A 12 -1.65 -14.79 -6.24
CA SER A 12 -1.46 -16.21 -6.55
C SER A 12 0.00 -16.65 -6.40
N ASP A 13 0.20 -17.93 -6.08
CA ASP A 13 1.54 -18.52 -5.92
C ASP A 13 2.44 -18.31 -7.14
N ASP A 14 1.87 -18.37 -8.34
CA ASP A 14 2.65 -18.22 -9.58
C ASP A 14 3.13 -16.78 -9.78
N VAL A 15 2.28 -15.79 -9.45
CA VAL A 15 2.68 -14.37 -9.44
C VAL A 15 3.70 -14.10 -8.33
N ILE A 16 3.54 -14.69 -7.15
CA ILE A 16 4.50 -14.54 -6.05
C ILE A 16 5.87 -15.13 -6.42
N LYS A 17 5.91 -16.25 -7.16
CA LYS A 17 7.16 -16.91 -7.59
C LYS A 17 7.89 -16.11 -8.68
N ASP A 18 7.16 -15.54 -9.63
CA ASP A 18 7.74 -14.71 -10.72
C ASP A 18 6.91 -13.45 -10.99
N PRO A 19 7.07 -12.40 -10.16
CA PRO A 19 6.18 -11.24 -10.20
C PRO A 19 6.53 -10.23 -11.30
N PHE A 20 7.76 -10.23 -11.81
CA PHE A 20 8.26 -9.16 -12.69
C PHE A 20 7.51 -9.03 -14.03
N PRO A 21 7.13 -10.14 -14.70
CA PRO A 21 6.30 -10.06 -15.91
C PRO A 21 4.93 -9.40 -15.63
N VAL A 22 4.29 -9.78 -14.53
CA VAL A 22 3.00 -9.21 -14.11
C VAL A 22 3.13 -7.73 -13.76
N TYR A 23 4.19 -7.35 -13.05
CA TYR A 23 4.43 -5.94 -12.75
C TYR A 23 4.66 -5.11 -14.02
N ALA A 24 5.32 -5.67 -15.04
CA ALA A 24 5.50 -5.01 -16.33
C ALA A 24 4.17 -4.82 -17.05
N GLU A 25 3.34 -5.86 -17.14
CA GLU A 25 2.00 -5.80 -17.73
C GLU A 25 1.13 -4.73 -17.05
N LEU A 26 1.05 -4.75 -15.71
CA LEU A 26 0.26 -3.80 -14.94
C LEU A 26 0.73 -2.35 -15.11
N ARG A 27 2.03 -2.12 -15.25
CA ARG A 27 2.55 -0.78 -15.55
C ARG A 27 2.17 -0.30 -16.94
N GLU A 28 2.09 -1.17 -17.94
CA GLU A 28 1.70 -0.77 -19.29
C GLU A 28 0.22 -0.40 -19.40
N LEU A 29 -0.66 -1.05 -18.62
CA LEU A 29 -2.10 -0.75 -18.61
C LEU A 29 -2.43 0.70 -18.26
N GLY A 30 -1.70 1.31 -17.33
CA GLY A 30 -1.92 2.70 -16.97
C GLY A 30 -1.31 3.13 -15.63
N PRO A 31 -1.54 4.39 -15.21
CA PRO A 31 -1.07 4.90 -13.93
C PRO A 31 -1.81 4.29 -12.73
N VAL A 32 -3.09 3.94 -12.92
CA VAL A 32 -3.96 3.28 -11.93
C VAL A 32 -4.70 2.17 -12.64
N VAL A 33 -4.72 0.98 -12.06
CA VAL A 33 -5.45 -0.20 -12.56
C VAL A 33 -6.43 -0.64 -11.48
N TYR A 34 -7.66 -0.96 -11.87
CA TYR A 34 -8.61 -1.61 -10.97
C TYR A 34 -8.43 -3.14 -11.07
N MET A 35 -8.14 -3.78 -9.94
CA MET A 35 -7.92 -5.22 -9.83
C MET A 35 -9.24 -5.89 -9.44
N ALA A 36 -10.01 -6.35 -10.43
CA ALA A 36 -11.40 -6.79 -10.22
C ALA A 36 -11.50 -8.01 -9.28
N ARG A 37 -10.53 -8.93 -9.33
CA ARG A 37 -10.47 -10.08 -8.42
C ARG A 37 -10.24 -9.70 -6.96
N ASN A 38 -9.52 -8.61 -6.72
CA ASN A 38 -9.13 -8.20 -5.38
C ASN A 38 -10.01 -7.08 -4.82
N ASP A 39 -10.83 -6.44 -5.66
CA ASP A 39 -11.59 -5.23 -5.32
C ASP A 39 -10.68 -4.11 -4.79
N LEU A 40 -9.56 -3.88 -5.50
CA LEU A 40 -8.52 -2.92 -5.13
C LEU A 40 -8.08 -2.08 -6.31
N TYR A 41 -7.69 -0.83 -6.04
CA TYR A 41 -6.90 -0.05 -6.98
C TYR A 41 -5.41 -0.33 -6.79
N LEU A 42 -4.70 -0.51 -7.89
CA LEU A 42 -3.27 -0.80 -7.94
C LEU A 42 -2.52 0.33 -8.65
N VAL A 43 -1.41 0.74 -8.06
CA VAL A 43 -0.41 1.64 -8.63
C VAL A 43 0.94 0.92 -8.67
N ALA A 44 1.48 0.70 -9.87
CA ALA A 44 2.73 -0.07 -10.06
C ALA A 44 3.89 0.76 -10.62
N ARG A 45 3.61 1.99 -11.05
CA ARG A 45 4.62 2.92 -11.59
C ARG A 45 5.23 3.72 -10.44
N TYR A 46 6.54 3.94 -10.52
CA TYR A 46 7.30 4.65 -9.48
C TYR A 46 6.70 6.01 -9.12
N LYS A 47 6.29 6.78 -10.14
CA LYS A 47 5.73 8.13 -9.97
C LYS A 47 4.47 8.08 -9.09
N GLU A 48 3.49 7.28 -9.49
CA GLU A 48 2.20 7.18 -8.79
C GLU A 48 2.37 6.56 -7.39
N VAL A 49 3.22 5.54 -7.21
CA VAL A 49 3.52 4.97 -5.89
C VAL A 49 4.13 6.03 -4.96
N SER A 50 5.13 6.78 -5.45
CA SER A 50 5.79 7.80 -4.66
C SER A 50 4.84 8.93 -4.26
N GLU A 51 3.97 9.35 -5.19
CA GLU A 51 2.97 10.38 -4.94
C GLU A 51 1.96 9.95 -3.85
N VAL A 52 1.47 8.70 -3.93
CA VAL A 52 0.55 8.14 -2.92
C VAL A 52 1.20 8.11 -1.54
N LEU A 53 2.43 7.60 -1.43
CA LEU A 53 3.15 7.48 -0.16
C LEU A 53 3.46 8.83 0.49
N GLN A 54 3.61 9.90 -0.30
CA GLN A 54 3.91 11.25 0.20
C GLN A 54 2.67 12.05 0.62
N GLN A 55 1.45 11.52 0.43
CA GLN A 55 0.19 12.20 0.75
C GLN A 55 -0.58 11.44 1.85
N PRO A 56 -0.05 11.30 3.09
CA PRO A 56 -0.65 10.47 4.14
C PRO A 56 -2.02 10.98 4.62
N LEU A 57 -2.31 12.28 4.46
CA LEU A 57 -3.64 12.83 4.78
C LEU A 57 -4.71 12.50 3.72
N ARG A 58 -4.28 12.06 2.52
CA ARG A 58 -5.18 11.67 1.42
C ARG A 58 -5.29 10.15 1.31
N PHE A 59 -4.17 9.45 1.43
CA PHE A 59 -4.08 8.00 1.41
C PHE A 59 -3.75 7.52 2.83
N VAL A 60 -4.80 7.55 3.66
CA VAL A 60 -4.75 7.32 5.11
C VAL A 60 -4.36 5.90 5.48
N SER A 61 -3.53 5.75 6.51
CA SER A 61 -3.17 4.45 7.11
C SER A 61 -4.02 4.11 8.33
N SER A 62 -4.72 5.08 8.93
CA SER A 62 -5.60 4.90 10.10
C SER A 62 -6.82 4.00 9.84
N ARG A 63 -7.13 3.71 8.58
CA ARG A 63 -8.19 2.75 8.18
C ARG A 63 -7.68 1.34 7.91
N GLY A 64 -6.39 1.11 8.14
CA GLY A 64 -5.71 -0.16 7.90
C GLY A 64 -5.00 -0.21 6.54
N VAL A 65 -3.86 -0.89 6.52
CA VAL A 65 -3.00 -1.04 5.32
C VAL A 65 -3.07 -2.44 4.71
N SER A 66 -3.93 -3.32 5.21
CA SER A 66 -4.12 -4.68 4.70
C SER A 66 -5.32 -4.77 3.75
N PRO A 67 -5.25 -5.61 2.70
CA PRO A 67 -6.43 -5.98 1.92
C PRO A 67 -7.39 -6.90 2.69
N ILE A 68 -7.01 -7.38 3.89
CA ILE A 68 -7.83 -8.28 4.71
C ILE A 68 -8.48 -7.48 5.85
N PRO A 69 -9.83 -7.28 5.85
CA PRO A 69 -10.50 -6.44 6.84
C PRO A 69 -10.25 -6.86 8.29
N LYS A 70 -10.21 -8.17 8.56
CA LYS A 70 -9.96 -8.69 9.90
C LYS A 70 -8.56 -8.38 10.44
N LEU A 71 -7.56 -8.24 9.56
CA LEU A 71 -6.24 -7.79 9.99
C LEU A 71 -6.26 -6.31 10.36
N ASN A 72 -7.03 -5.49 9.63
CA ASN A 72 -7.17 -4.07 9.93
C ASN A 72 -7.83 -3.85 11.31
N GLU A 73 -8.84 -4.63 11.68
CA GLU A 73 -9.47 -4.59 13.01
C GLU A 73 -8.46 -4.81 14.17
N ILE A 74 -7.43 -5.63 13.93
CA ILE A 74 -6.42 -5.98 14.93
C ILE A 74 -5.28 -4.93 14.97
N LEU A 75 -4.91 -4.39 13.82
CA LEU A 75 -3.69 -3.60 13.66
C LEU A 75 -3.90 -2.09 13.73
N VAL A 76 -5.12 -1.59 13.46
CA VAL A 76 -5.45 -0.16 13.55
C VAL A 76 -5.13 0.38 14.94
N GLY A 77 -4.44 1.52 14.98
CA GLY A 77 -3.94 2.14 16.22
C GLY A 77 -2.46 1.82 16.53
N SER A 78 -1.86 0.85 15.84
CA SER A 78 -0.39 0.71 15.81
C SER A 78 0.27 1.87 15.07
N THR A 79 1.57 2.12 15.28
CA THR A 79 2.33 3.14 14.54
C THR A 79 2.13 3.00 13.03
N LEU A 80 2.19 1.78 12.48
CA LEU A 80 1.99 1.54 11.04
C LEU A 80 0.57 1.83 10.54
N ASN A 81 -0.46 1.61 11.36
CA ASN A 81 -1.88 1.77 10.99
C ASN A 81 -2.50 2.96 11.72
N SER A 82 -1.80 4.09 11.71
CA SER A 82 -2.23 5.36 12.28
C SER A 82 -1.79 6.50 11.37
N ASP A 83 -2.46 7.64 11.47
CA ASP A 83 -2.08 8.89 10.79
C ASP A 83 -1.74 9.97 11.84
N PRO A 84 -1.09 11.08 11.45
CA PRO A 84 -0.90 12.22 12.34
C PRO A 84 -2.21 12.70 12.98
N PRO A 85 -2.19 13.13 14.26
CA PRO A 85 -1.00 13.29 15.12
C PRO A 85 -0.57 12.00 15.85
N ILE A 86 -1.42 10.98 15.95
CA ILE A 86 -1.14 9.74 16.71
C ILE A 86 0.09 9.00 16.17
N HIS A 87 0.23 8.97 14.84
CA HIS A 87 1.42 8.44 14.19
C HIS A 87 2.69 9.14 14.68
N ASP A 88 2.69 10.46 14.77
CA ASP A 88 3.89 11.25 15.09
C ASP A 88 4.34 11.02 16.54
N GLU A 89 3.39 10.94 17.47
CA GLU A 89 3.65 10.61 18.87
C GLU A 89 4.26 9.22 19.02
N THR A 90 3.65 8.21 18.40
CA THR A 90 4.15 6.82 18.49
C THR A 90 5.45 6.62 17.71
N ARG A 91 5.64 7.33 16.60
CA ARG A 91 6.87 7.28 15.81
C ARG A 91 8.04 7.90 16.56
N ALA A 92 7.83 9.00 17.29
CA ALA A 92 8.87 9.62 18.11
C ALA A 92 9.48 8.60 19.09
N VAL A 93 8.63 7.88 19.82
CA VAL A 93 9.05 6.82 20.77
C VAL A 93 9.78 5.67 20.07
N THR A 94 9.22 5.16 18.97
CA THR A 94 9.82 4.00 18.26
C THR A 94 11.08 4.34 17.46
N SER A 95 11.31 5.63 17.16
CA SER A 95 12.47 6.06 16.38
C SER A 95 13.74 6.21 17.20
N GLU A 96 13.62 6.58 18.48
CA GLU A 96 14.76 6.87 19.37
C GLU A 96 15.84 5.78 19.38
N PRO A 97 15.55 4.48 19.58
CA PRO A 97 16.57 3.41 19.59
C PRO A 97 17.06 3.00 18.18
N LEU A 98 16.56 3.64 17.12
CA LEU A 98 16.94 3.36 15.73
C LEU A 98 17.78 4.50 15.13
N LEU A 99 18.00 5.58 15.88
CA LEU A 99 18.80 6.71 15.42
C LEU A 99 20.29 6.37 15.45
N PRO A 100 21.11 6.96 14.57
CA PRO A 100 22.56 6.77 14.63
C PRO A 100 23.13 7.13 16.01
N GLY A 101 23.78 6.17 16.67
CA GLY A 101 24.44 6.39 17.96
C GLY A 101 23.56 6.28 19.20
N SER A 102 22.31 5.79 19.07
CA SER A 102 21.47 5.34 20.18
C SER A 102 22.00 4.09 20.87
#